data_AF-A0A4Q6BRC9-F1
#
_entry.id   AF-A0A4Q6BRC9-F1
#
_cell.length_a   1.000
_cell.length_b   1.000
_cell.length_c   1.000
_cell.angle_alpha   90.00
_cell.angle_beta   90.00
_cell.angle_gamma   90.00
#
_symmetry.space_group_name_H-M   'P 1'
#
loop_
_entity.id
_entity.type
_entity.pdbx_description
1 polymer ?
#
loop_
_entity_poly.entity_id
_entity_poly.type
_entity_poly.pdbx_seq_one_letter_code
_entity_poly.pdbx_strand_id
1 'polypeptide(L)'
;MSDSRHVRIAVVIAVAATLSACAVGPNYKQPKTTVGERFDAQPLLAGAAEGEVEREWWKLFGDPLLDELVDTAVKNNRDVAAATARLRQARSQRRERLFDFLPTITGNARYDNVRQSAAGTPGVPSGFPLARDYELFDVGFDASWEFDLFGRVRRLNESARAAAQAANAARNQVALSVIAEVARNYFELRGAFAAW
;
A
#
# COMPACT_ATOMS: atom_id res chain seq x y z
N MET A 1 19.07 -10.97 -51.00
CA MET A 1 20.07 -11.01 -49.90
C MET A 1 19.85 -9.93 -48.82
N SER A 2 19.02 -8.89 -49.03
CA SER A 2 18.70 -7.89 -47.99
C SER A 2 17.73 -8.41 -46.93
N ASP A 3 16.68 -9.14 -47.33
CA ASP A 3 15.62 -9.63 -46.42
C ASP A 3 16.13 -10.52 -45.28
N SER A 4 17.08 -11.43 -45.57
CA SER A 4 17.63 -12.32 -44.55
C SER A 4 18.49 -11.60 -43.51
N ARG A 5 19.06 -10.43 -43.84
CA ARG A 5 19.77 -9.58 -42.87
C ARG A 5 18.80 -8.84 -41.95
N HIS A 6 17.71 -8.28 -42.49
CA HIS A 6 16.70 -7.61 -41.67
C HIS A 6 15.97 -8.57 -40.73
N VAL A 7 15.66 -9.79 -41.19
CA VAL A 7 15.05 -10.83 -40.34
C VAL A 7 15.98 -11.25 -39.21
N ARG A 8 17.28 -11.44 -39.47
CA ARG A 8 18.26 -11.78 -38.42
C ARG A 8 18.43 -10.66 -37.40
N ILE A 9 18.46 -9.40 -37.84
CA ILE A 9 18.55 -8.24 -36.94
C ILE A 9 17.30 -8.15 -36.06
N ALA A 10 16.10 -8.33 -36.63
CA ALA A 10 14.86 -8.33 -35.87
C ALA A 10 14.80 -9.46 -34.82
N VAL A 11 15.27 -10.66 -35.16
CA VAL A 11 15.35 -11.80 -34.22
C VAL A 11 16.33 -11.52 -33.08
N VAL A 12 17.51 -10.95 -33.37
CA VAL A 12 18.49 -10.60 -32.32
C VAL A 12 17.94 -9.54 -31.38
N ILE A 13 17.25 -8.52 -31.90
CA ILE A 13 16.60 -7.48 -31.08
C ILE A 13 15.50 -8.08 -30.21
N ALA A 14 14.67 -8.99 -30.76
CA ALA A 14 13.62 -9.65 -30.00
C ALA A 14 14.17 -10.53 -28.87
N VAL A 15 15.23 -11.31 -29.14
CA VAL A 15 15.88 -12.15 -28.11
C VAL A 15 16.54 -11.29 -27.03
N ALA A 16 17.24 -10.22 -27.40
CA ALA A 16 17.84 -9.29 -26.45
C ALA A 16 16.78 -8.58 -25.58
N ALA A 17 15.63 -8.23 -26.13
CA ALA A 17 14.52 -7.63 -25.40
C ALA A 17 13.86 -8.62 -24.42
N THR A 18 13.78 -9.91 -24.77
CA THR A 18 13.24 -10.94 -23.83
C THR A 18 14.19 -11.24 -22.67
N LEU A 19 15.51 -11.10 -22.87
CA LEU A 19 16.52 -11.32 -21.83
C LEU A 19 16.59 -10.17 -20.80
N SER A 20 16.19 -8.95 -21.17
CA SER A 20 16.19 -7.78 -20.28
C SER A 20 14.84 -7.52 -19.57
N ALA A 21 13.80 -8.30 -19.87
CA ALA A 21 12.45 -8.17 -19.31
C ALA A 21 12.25 -8.79 -17.91
N CYS A 22 13.35 -9.09 -17.20
CA CYS A 22 13.29 -9.54 -15.82
C CYS A 22 13.12 -8.36 -14.87
N ALA A 23 12.32 -8.54 -13.81
CA ALA A 23 12.12 -7.51 -12.78
C ALA A 23 13.47 -7.08 -12.19
N VAL A 24 13.78 -5.79 -12.30
CA VAL A 24 15.06 -5.23 -11.86
C VAL A 24 15.03 -5.02 -10.34
N GLY A 25 16.07 -5.49 -9.64
CA GLY A 25 16.26 -5.31 -8.21
C GLY A 25 16.20 -6.61 -7.38
N PRO A 26 16.84 -6.64 -6.20
CA PRO A 26 16.97 -7.83 -5.39
C PRO A 26 15.62 -8.27 -4.80
N ASN A 27 15.43 -9.59 -4.66
CA ASN A 27 14.32 -10.13 -3.90
C ASN A 27 14.54 -9.94 -2.41
N TYR A 28 13.44 -9.75 -1.66
CA TYR A 28 13.49 -9.70 -0.20
C TYR A 28 14.13 -10.98 0.36
N LYS A 29 15.11 -10.80 1.25
CA LYS A 29 15.70 -11.85 2.06
C LYS A 29 15.54 -11.45 3.51
N GLN A 30 14.87 -12.30 4.29
CA GLN A 30 14.69 -12.05 5.72
C GLN A 30 16.06 -11.94 6.40
N PRO A 31 16.32 -10.86 7.16
CA PRO A 31 17.55 -10.73 7.93
C PRO A 31 17.67 -11.88 8.95
N LYS A 32 18.86 -12.47 9.05
CA LYS A 32 19.14 -13.44 10.13
C LYS A 32 19.27 -12.69 11.45
N THR A 33 18.47 -13.05 12.43
CA THR A 33 18.57 -12.50 13.79
C THR A 33 19.61 -13.25 14.60
N THR A 34 20.44 -12.54 15.35
CA THR A 34 21.51 -13.10 16.20
C THR A 34 21.04 -13.38 17.64
N VAL A 35 19.74 -13.55 17.86
CA VAL A 35 19.20 -13.89 19.18
C VAL A 35 19.52 -15.34 19.51
N GLY A 36 19.83 -15.63 20.77
CA GLY A 36 20.06 -16.99 21.24
C GLY A 36 18.82 -17.86 21.02
N GLU A 37 19.03 -19.16 20.76
CA GLU A 37 17.92 -20.11 20.55
C GLU A 37 17.06 -20.31 21.80
N ARG A 38 17.56 -19.91 22.97
CA ARG A 38 16.89 -20.04 24.27
C ARG A 38 17.02 -18.75 25.07
N PHE A 39 15.99 -18.47 25.84
CA PHE A 39 16.00 -17.41 26.84
C PHE A 39 16.29 -18.04 28.21
N ASP A 40 17.00 -17.33 29.09
CA ASP A 40 17.39 -17.85 30.42
C ASP A 40 16.19 -18.25 31.29
N ALA A 41 14.98 -17.74 30.97
CA ALA A 41 13.73 -18.09 31.63
C ALA A 41 13.12 -19.44 31.19
N GLN A 42 13.73 -20.19 30.27
CA GLN A 42 13.22 -21.50 29.82
C GLN A 42 12.88 -22.48 30.96
N PRO A 43 13.66 -22.57 32.07
CA PRO A 43 13.32 -23.46 33.20
C PRO A 43 11.99 -23.12 33.88
N LEU A 44 11.56 -21.85 33.85
CA LEU A 44 10.27 -21.39 34.38
C LEU A 44 9.10 -21.74 33.46
N LEU A 45 9.40 -22.11 32.21
CA LEU A 45 8.43 -22.50 31.18
C LEU A 45 8.30 -24.03 31.05
N ALA A 46 8.85 -24.81 31.98
CA ALA A 46 8.68 -26.26 32.00
C ALA A 46 7.18 -26.61 32.09
N GLY A 47 6.60 -27.08 30.98
CA GLY A 47 5.17 -27.37 30.84
C GLY A 47 4.33 -26.29 30.16
N ALA A 48 4.93 -25.17 29.74
CA ALA A 48 4.28 -24.22 28.84
C ALA A 48 4.04 -24.91 27.49
N ALA A 49 2.83 -24.76 26.94
CA ALA A 49 2.47 -25.38 25.67
C ALA A 49 3.40 -24.91 24.55
N GLU A 50 4.16 -25.83 23.96
CA GLU A 50 4.79 -25.62 22.67
C GLU A 50 3.66 -25.59 21.62
N GLY A 51 3.41 -24.43 21.01
CA GLY A 51 2.27 -24.31 20.10
C GLY A 51 1.94 -22.87 19.67
N GLU A 52 0.76 -22.70 19.08
CA GLU A 52 0.25 -21.37 18.72
C GLU A 52 0.09 -20.49 19.97
N VAL A 53 0.47 -19.22 19.84
CA VAL A 53 0.26 -18.24 20.91
C VAL A 53 -1.24 -18.04 21.13
N GLU A 54 -1.70 -18.29 22.35
CA GLU A 54 -3.09 -18.04 22.75
C GLU A 54 -3.41 -16.55 22.56
N ARG A 55 -4.38 -16.27 21.69
CA ARG A 55 -4.75 -14.88 21.33
C ARG A 55 -5.64 -14.26 22.39
N GLU A 56 -6.41 -15.06 23.10
CA GLU A 56 -7.31 -14.64 24.17
C GLU A 56 -6.73 -14.99 25.55
N TRP A 57 -5.43 -14.76 25.73
CA TRP A 57 -4.65 -15.18 26.91
C TRP A 57 -5.24 -14.73 28.25
N TRP A 58 -6.00 -13.64 28.28
CA TRP A 58 -6.64 -13.15 29.51
C TRP A 58 -7.76 -14.09 30.00
N LYS A 59 -8.38 -14.87 29.10
CA LYS A 59 -9.41 -15.86 29.46
C LYS A 59 -8.85 -16.99 30.33
N LEU A 60 -7.53 -17.20 30.30
CA LEU A 60 -6.86 -18.20 31.13
C LEU A 60 -6.98 -17.90 32.64
N PHE A 61 -7.28 -16.66 33.02
CA PHE A 61 -7.55 -16.30 34.41
C PHE A 61 -8.94 -16.73 34.90
N GLY A 62 -9.85 -17.10 33.99
CA GLY A 62 -11.19 -17.59 34.34
C GLY A 62 -12.10 -16.58 35.02
N ASP A 63 -11.93 -15.28 34.76
CA ASP A 63 -12.73 -14.20 35.35
C ASP A 63 -13.66 -13.55 34.30
N PRO A 64 -14.98 -13.80 34.34
CA PRO A 64 -15.93 -13.27 33.36
C PRO A 64 -15.99 -11.74 33.30
N LEU A 65 -15.70 -11.06 34.42
CA LEU A 65 -15.71 -9.60 34.45
C LEU A 65 -14.51 -9.04 33.68
N LEU A 66 -13.34 -9.69 33.78
CA LEU A 66 -12.17 -9.31 32.99
C LEU A 66 -12.44 -9.47 31.50
N ASP A 67 -13.09 -10.57 31.11
CA ASP A 67 -13.46 -10.83 29.71
C ASP A 67 -14.37 -9.71 29.15
N GLU A 68 -15.40 -9.33 29.91
CA GLU A 68 -16.32 -8.25 29.53
C GLU A 68 -15.60 -6.89 29.40
N LEU A 69 -14.69 -6.58 30.33
CA LEU A 69 -13.92 -5.34 30.31
C LEU A 69 -12.98 -5.29 29.09
N VAL A 70 -12.32 -6.40 28.77
CA VAL A 70 -11.46 -6.50 27.59
C VAL A 70 -12.26 -6.31 26.30
N ASP A 71 -13.39 -7.02 26.15
CA ASP A 71 -14.25 -6.90 24.97
C ASP A 71 -14.79 -5.47 24.81
N THR A 72 -15.22 -4.86 25.91
CA THR A 72 -15.70 -3.48 25.94
C THR A 72 -14.61 -2.51 25.55
N ALA A 73 -13.39 -2.69 26.06
CA ALA A 73 -12.25 -1.83 25.75
C ALA A 73 -11.85 -1.96 24.28
N VAL A 74 -11.63 -3.17 23.76
CA VAL A 74 -11.24 -3.37 22.35
C VAL A 74 -12.28 -2.80 21.38
N LYS A 75 -13.57 -2.92 21.71
CA LYS A 75 -14.68 -2.43 20.89
C LYS A 75 -14.80 -0.90 20.89
N ASN A 76 -14.54 -0.24 22.02
CA ASN A 76 -14.79 1.20 22.20
C ASN A 76 -13.52 2.07 22.22
N ASN A 77 -12.33 1.47 22.28
CA ASN A 77 -11.06 2.20 22.34
C ASN A 77 -10.77 2.93 21.02
N ARG A 78 -10.44 4.23 21.12
CA ARG A 78 -10.22 5.12 19.98
C ARG A 78 -8.89 4.86 19.27
N ASP A 79 -7.88 4.35 19.96
CA ASP A 79 -6.60 3.98 19.36
C ASP A 79 -6.75 2.73 18.49
N VAL A 80 -7.50 1.73 18.96
CA VAL A 80 -7.86 0.54 18.16
C VAL A 80 -8.67 0.95 16.93
N ALA A 81 -9.62 1.86 17.09
CA ALA A 81 -10.40 2.40 15.97
C ALA A 81 -9.51 3.14 14.96
N ALA A 82 -8.59 4.00 15.43
CA ALA A 82 -7.64 4.72 14.59
C ALA A 82 -6.69 3.78 13.85
N ALA A 83 -6.15 2.76 14.53
CA ALA A 83 -5.28 1.76 13.90
C ALA A 83 -6.04 0.92 12.85
N THR A 84 -7.31 0.62 13.11
CA THR A 84 -8.19 -0.06 12.14
C THR A 84 -8.46 0.82 10.92
N ALA A 85 -8.64 2.13 11.10
CA ALA A 85 -8.78 3.08 9.99
C ALA A 85 -7.50 3.17 9.15
N ARG A 86 -6.31 3.18 9.77
CA ARG A 86 -5.02 3.14 9.08
C ARG A 86 -4.85 1.85 8.25
N LEU A 87 -5.29 0.70 8.77
CA LEU A 87 -5.32 -0.54 7.99
C LEU A 87 -6.24 -0.44 6.77
N ARG A 88 -7.42 0.16 6.91
CA ARG A 88 -8.33 0.40 5.77
C ARG A 88 -7.69 1.30 4.72
N GLN A 89 -7.03 2.39 5.14
CA GLN A 89 -6.28 3.28 4.25
C GLN A 89 -5.18 2.52 3.48
N ALA A 90 -4.35 1.74 4.18
CA ALA A 90 -3.28 0.96 3.53
C ALA A 90 -3.82 -0.06 2.54
N ARG A 91 -4.97 -0.69 2.83
CA ARG A 91 -5.65 -1.60 1.89
C ARG A 91 -6.20 -0.87 0.66
N SER A 92 -6.75 0.34 0.82
CA SER A 92 -7.19 1.18 -0.30
C SER A 92 -6.02 1.58 -1.19
N GLN A 93 -4.91 2.02 -0.62
CA GLN A 93 -3.68 2.33 -1.37
C GLN A 93 -3.15 1.12 -2.11
N ARG A 94 -3.12 -0.07 -1.48
CA ARG A 94 -2.76 -1.32 -2.16
C ARG A 94 -3.68 -1.60 -3.36
N ARG A 95 -4.98 -1.34 -3.22
CA ARG A 95 -5.95 -1.52 -4.29
C ARG A 95 -5.73 -0.54 -5.44
N GLU A 96 -5.42 0.72 -5.15
CA GLU A 96 -5.03 1.71 -6.17
C GLU A 96 -3.82 1.20 -6.98
N ARG A 97 -2.79 0.66 -6.31
CA ARG A 97 -1.61 0.07 -6.97
C ARG A 97 -1.89 -1.17 -7.81
N LEU A 98 -3.05 -1.82 -7.67
CA LEU A 98 -3.44 -2.91 -8.59
C LEU A 98 -3.90 -2.35 -9.93
N PHE A 99 -4.46 -1.14 -9.96
CA PHE A 99 -4.90 -0.50 -11.20
C PHE A 99 -3.73 0.05 -12.02
N ASP A 100 -2.53 0.18 -11.45
CA ASP A 100 -1.30 0.53 -12.20
C ASP A 100 -0.97 -0.50 -13.31
N PHE A 101 -1.53 -1.71 -13.27
CA PHE A 101 -1.42 -2.71 -14.34
C PHE A 101 -2.42 -2.51 -15.50
N LEU A 102 -3.37 -1.60 -15.34
CA LEU A 102 -4.43 -1.35 -16.31
C LEU A 102 -4.23 0.03 -16.96
N PRO A 103 -4.77 0.23 -18.17
CA PRO A 103 -4.76 1.55 -18.80
C PRO A 103 -5.54 2.57 -17.97
N THR A 104 -4.97 3.76 -17.81
CA THR A 104 -5.70 4.94 -17.32
C THR A 104 -6.37 5.61 -18.50
N ILE A 105 -7.70 5.68 -18.47
CA ILE A 105 -8.51 6.33 -19.49
C ILE A 105 -8.95 7.69 -18.96
N THR A 106 -8.66 8.75 -19.70
CA THR A 106 -9.07 10.12 -19.39
C THR A 106 -9.94 10.66 -20.50
N GLY A 107 -10.96 11.44 -20.16
CA GLY A 107 -11.80 12.16 -21.12
C GLY A 107 -11.70 13.66 -20.88
N ASN A 108 -11.72 14.44 -21.96
CA ASN A 108 -11.70 15.90 -21.89
C ASN A 108 -12.81 16.50 -22.76
N ALA A 109 -13.29 17.66 -22.32
CA ALA A 109 -14.12 18.55 -23.11
C ALA A 109 -13.65 19.97 -22.81
N ARG A 110 -13.33 20.73 -23.85
CA ARG A 110 -12.74 22.06 -23.76
C ARG A 110 -13.40 22.97 -24.78
N TYR A 111 -13.67 24.19 -24.35
CA TYR A 111 -14.10 25.29 -25.18
C TYR A 111 -13.16 26.46 -24.94
N ASP A 112 -12.55 26.98 -26.00
CA ASP A 112 -11.72 28.18 -25.96
C ASP A 112 -12.32 29.23 -26.90
N ASN A 113 -12.48 30.46 -26.41
CA ASN A 113 -12.73 31.62 -27.24
C ASN A 113 -11.43 32.42 -27.34
N VAL A 114 -10.83 32.45 -28.53
CA VAL A 114 -9.51 33.04 -28.75
C VAL A 114 -9.65 34.31 -29.58
N ARG A 115 -9.13 35.42 -29.01
CA ARG A 115 -8.92 36.70 -29.69
C ARG A 115 -7.43 36.88 -29.98
N GLN A 116 -7.00 36.76 -31.22
CA GLN A 116 -5.61 37.04 -31.61
C GLN A 116 -5.36 38.55 -31.71
N SER A 117 -4.17 39.01 -31.28
CA SER A 117 -3.77 40.41 -31.37
C SER A 117 -3.59 40.85 -32.83
N ALA A 118 -3.96 42.09 -33.14
CA ALA A 118 -3.76 42.69 -34.46
C ALA A 118 -2.29 43.02 -34.75
N ALA A 119 -1.44 43.07 -33.70
CA ALA A 119 -0.08 43.60 -33.78
C ALA A 119 1.00 42.56 -34.10
N GLY A 120 0.67 41.33 -34.49
CA GLY A 120 1.71 40.35 -34.82
C GLY A 120 1.22 38.93 -34.93
N THR A 121 0.63 38.59 -36.07
CA THR A 121 0.62 37.19 -36.50
C THR A 121 1.93 36.96 -37.28
N PRO A 122 2.88 36.16 -36.77
CA PRO A 122 4.15 35.92 -37.47
C PRO A 122 3.89 35.41 -38.89
N GLY A 123 4.47 36.08 -39.89
CA GLY A 123 4.31 35.71 -41.30
C GLY A 123 3.11 36.34 -42.03
N VAL A 124 2.30 37.19 -41.37
CA VAL A 124 1.18 37.90 -42.01
C VAL A 124 1.45 39.42 -42.04
N PRO A 125 1.35 40.09 -43.21
CA PRO A 125 1.51 41.54 -43.32
C PRO A 125 0.51 42.32 -42.43
N SER A 126 0.93 43.48 -41.90
CA SER A 126 0.02 44.33 -41.12
C SER A 126 -1.13 44.84 -41.99
N GLY A 127 -2.35 44.82 -41.44
CA GLY A 127 -3.57 45.24 -42.15
C GLY A 127 -4.26 44.17 -43.00
N PHE A 128 -3.75 42.93 -43.05
CA PHE A 128 -4.45 41.82 -43.70
C PHE A 128 -5.70 41.42 -42.87
N PRO A 129 -6.91 41.34 -43.46
CA PRO A 129 -8.13 41.01 -42.73
C PRO A 129 -8.17 39.51 -42.44
N LEU A 130 -7.71 39.12 -41.24
CA LEU A 130 -7.88 37.77 -40.72
C LEU A 130 -9.03 37.72 -39.71
N ALA A 131 -9.72 36.58 -39.66
CA ALA A 131 -10.63 36.27 -38.56
C ALA A 131 -9.80 36.18 -37.27
N ARG A 132 -9.94 37.20 -36.41
CA ARG A 132 -9.19 37.33 -35.16
C ARG A 132 -9.89 36.72 -33.96
N ASP A 133 -11.20 36.48 -34.10
CA ASP A 133 -12.01 35.73 -33.15
C ASP A 133 -12.27 34.36 -33.72
N TYR A 134 -11.98 33.34 -32.93
CA TYR A 134 -12.39 31.99 -33.25
C TYR A 134 -12.67 31.21 -31.97
N GLU A 135 -13.62 30.31 -32.12
CA GLU A 135 -14.06 29.40 -31.08
C GLU A 135 -13.46 28.02 -31.38
N LEU A 136 -12.84 27.39 -30.39
CA LEU A 136 -12.37 26.02 -30.48
C LEU A 136 -13.17 25.16 -29.53
N PHE A 137 -13.68 24.04 -30.06
CA PHE A 137 -14.31 22.99 -29.30
C PHE A 137 -13.44 21.73 -29.45
N ASP A 138 -12.98 21.18 -28.33
CA ASP A 138 -12.18 19.96 -28.28
C ASP A 138 -12.87 18.99 -27.33
N VAL A 139 -13.28 17.84 -27.84
CA VAL A 139 -13.87 16.76 -27.04
C VAL A 139 -13.16 15.48 -27.43
N GLY A 140 -12.59 14.80 -26.45
CA GLY A 140 -11.73 13.66 -26.69
C GLY A 140 -11.64 12.73 -25.49
N PHE A 141 -11.00 11.60 -25.73
CA PHE A 141 -10.53 10.71 -24.69
C PHE A 141 -9.17 10.15 -25.08
N ASP A 142 -8.36 9.85 -24.08
CA ASP A 142 -7.03 9.28 -24.21
C ASP A 142 -6.91 8.07 -23.29
N ALA A 143 -6.05 7.12 -23.66
CA ALA A 143 -5.69 6.00 -22.81
C ALA A 143 -4.17 5.92 -22.70
N SER A 144 -3.66 5.82 -21.48
CA SER A 144 -2.23 5.68 -21.19
C SER A 144 -1.97 4.44 -20.34
N TRP A 145 -0.95 3.67 -20.70
CA TRP A 145 -0.50 2.53 -19.91
C TRP A 145 1.03 2.42 -19.98
N GLU A 146 1.64 1.82 -18.96
CA GLU A 146 3.06 1.47 -18.97
C GLU A 146 3.21 -0.05 -19.10
N PHE A 147 3.99 -0.50 -20.07
CA PHE A 147 4.38 -1.91 -20.13
C PHE A 147 5.44 -2.20 -19.06
N ASP A 148 5.12 -3.10 -18.13
CA ASP A 148 5.97 -3.45 -17.00
C ASP A 148 7.12 -4.41 -17.38
N LEU A 149 8.00 -3.96 -18.29
CA LEU A 149 9.16 -4.73 -18.78
C LEU A 149 10.21 -4.94 -17.69
N PHE A 150 10.49 -3.91 -16.89
CA PHE A 150 11.52 -3.94 -15.84
C PHE A 150 10.96 -4.27 -14.45
N GLY A 151 9.66 -4.59 -14.33
CA GLY A 151 9.03 -4.98 -13.07
C GLY A 151 8.76 -3.83 -12.08
N ARG A 152 8.81 -2.57 -12.52
CA ARG A 152 8.52 -1.39 -11.67
C ARG A 152 7.14 -1.49 -11.03
N VAL A 153 6.10 -1.80 -11.82
CA VAL A 153 4.72 -1.90 -11.33
C VAL A 153 4.57 -3.08 -10.37
N ARG A 154 5.17 -4.24 -10.73
CA ARG A 154 5.24 -5.41 -9.84
C ARG A 154 5.87 -5.08 -8.47
N ARG A 155 7.02 -4.40 -8.45
CA ARG A 155 7.69 -4.01 -7.19
C ARG A 155 6.89 -2.99 -6.37
N LEU A 156 6.22 -2.04 -7.02
CA LEU A 156 5.32 -1.10 -6.33
C LEU A 156 4.12 -1.82 -5.70
N ASN A 157 3.56 -2.83 -6.38
CA ASN A 157 2.47 -3.63 -5.84
C ASN A 157 2.91 -4.49 -4.65
N GLU A 158 4.08 -5.15 -4.76
CA GLU A 158 4.71 -5.89 -3.66
C GLU A 158 4.92 -4.99 -2.43
N SER A 159 5.46 -3.79 -2.63
CA SER A 159 5.64 -2.79 -1.58
C SER A 159 4.32 -2.40 -0.91
N ALA A 160 3.28 -2.10 -1.69
CA ALA A 160 1.97 -1.73 -1.15
C ALA A 160 1.30 -2.90 -0.40
N ARG A 161 1.52 -4.15 -0.85
CA ARG A 161 1.09 -5.35 -0.12
C ARG A 161 1.81 -5.46 1.24
N ALA A 162 3.12 -5.28 1.26
CA ALA A 162 3.91 -5.31 2.50
C ALA A 162 3.47 -4.19 3.47
N ALA A 163 3.20 -2.98 2.97
CA ALA A 163 2.67 -1.88 3.79
C ALA A 163 1.30 -2.21 4.41
N ALA A 164 0.39 -2.86 3.67
CA ALA A 164 -0.89 -3.31 4.21
C ALA A 164 -0.74 -4.41 5.26
N GLN A 165 0.23 -5.31 5.11
CA GLN A 165 0.57 -6.33 6.11
C GLN A 165 1.17 -5.69 7.38
N ALA A 166 2.07 -4.71 7.23
CA ALA A 166 2.63 -3.95 8.35
C ALA A 166 1.54 -3.18 9.11
N ALA A 167 0.62 -2.53 8.41
CA ALA A 167 -0.51 -1.85 9.03
C ALA A 167 -1.43 -2.81 9.81
N ASN A 168 -1.59 -4.05 9.32
CA ASN A 168 -2.35 -5.09 10.02
C ASN A 168 -1.65 -5.52 11.31
N ALA A 169 -0.33 -5.75 11.25
CA ALA A 169 0.48 -6.05 12.43
C ALA A 169 0.43 -4.91 13.46
N ALA A 170 0.55 -3.65 13.02
CA ALA A 170 0.44 -2.48 13.87
C ALA A 170 -0.93 -2.37 14.55
N ARG A 171 -2.03 -2.65 13.83
CA ARG A 171 -3.38 -2.70 14.43
C ARG A 171 -3.48 -3.77 15.51
N ASN A 172 -2.89 -4.94 15.28
CA ASN A 172 -2.91 -6.03 16.25
C ASN A 172 -2.04 -5.70 17.47
N GLN A 173 -0.91 -5.03 17.29
CA GLN A 173 -0.06 -4.54 18.38
C GLN A 173 -0.82 -3.55 19.27
N VAL A 174 -1.53 -2.57 18.69
CA VAL A 174 -2.35 -1.62 19.47
C VAL A 174 -3.43 -2.35 20.25
N ALA A 175 -4.13 -3.31 19.64
CA ALA A 175 -5.14 -4.11 20.34
C ALA A 175 -4.52 -4.89 21.52
N LEU A 176 -3.36 -5.52 21.31
CA LEU A 176 -2.65 -6.26 22.35
C LEU A 176 -2.24 -5.34 23.52
N SER A 177 -1.73 -4.14 23.25
CA SER A 177 -1.37 -3.16 24.27
C SER A 177 -2.59 -2.74 25.10
N VAL A 178 -3.73 -2.45 24.45
CA VAL A 178 -4.97 -2.08 25.14
C VAL A 178 -5.46 -3.23 26.04
N ILE A 179 -5.46 -4.46 25.53
CA ILE A 179 -5.83 -5.65 26.32
C ILE A 179 -4.91 -5.80 27.54
N ALA A 180 -3.59 -5.65 27.35
CA ALA A 180 -2.62 -5.75 28.43
C ALA A 180 -2.81 -4.65 29.50
N GLU A 181 -3.12 -3.42 29.10
CA GLU A 181 -3.42 -2.32 30.03
C GLU A 181 -4.71 -2.57 30.82
N VAL A 182 -5.77 -3.08 30.18
CA VAL A 182 -7.03 -3.44 30.87
C VAL A 182 -6.75 -4.51 31.93
N ALA A 183 -6.07 -5.60 31.55
CA ALA A 183 -5.74 -6.66 32.48
C ALA A 183 -4.87 -6.16 33.65
N ARG A 184 -3.85 -5.33 33.36
CA ARG A 184 -2.99 -4.76 34.40
C ARG A 184 -3.78 -3.93 35.40
N ASN A 185 -4.56 -2.96 34.90
CA ASN A 185 -5.36 -2.07 35.74
C ASN A 185 -6.43 -2.83 36.55
N TYR A 186 -7.03 -3.86 35.95
CA TYR A 186 -7.99 -4.73 36.62
C TYR A 186 -7.37 -5.43 37.84
N PHE A 187 -6.20 -6.06 37.66
CA PHE A 187 -5.53 -6.77 38.75
C PHE A 187 -4.94 -5.82 39.80
N GLU A 188 -4.46 -4.64 39.40
CA GLU A 188 -4.04 -3.59 40.34
C GLU A 188 -5.21 -3.17 41.25
N LEU A 189 -6.40 -2.94 40.68
CA LEU A 189 -7.59 -2.57 41.44
C LEU A 189 -8.07 -3.69 42.38
N ARG A 190 -8.11 -4.93 41.89
CA ARG A 190 -8.46 -6.11 42.72
C ARG A 190 -7.48 -6.30 43.88
N GLY A 191 -6.18 -6.14 43.63
CA GLY A 191 -5.16 -6.22 44.65
C GLY A 191 -5.28 -5.12 45.70
N ALA A 192 -5.60 -3.89 45.27
CA ALA A 192 -5.84 -2.78 46.18
C ALA A 192 -7.02 -3.06 47.12
N PHE A 193 -8.13 -3.61 46.62
CA PHE A 193 -9.28 -3.98 47.46
C PHE A 193 -9.04 -5.18 48.37
N ALA A 194 -8.18 -6.12 47.99
CA ALA A 194 -7.82 -7.27 48.82
C ALA A 194 -6.87 -6.91 49.98
N ALA A 195 -6.24 -5.74 49.92
CA ALA A 195 -5.33 -5.23 50.94
C ALA A 195 -6.04 -4.48 52.10
N TRP A 196 -7.38 -4.45 52.11
CA TRP A 196 -8.22 -3.86 53.16
C TRP A 196 -9.03 -4.93 53.90
#